data_AF-A0AAI9LB27-F1
#
_entry.id   AF-A0AAI9LB27-F1
#
_cell.length_a   1.000
_cell.length_b   1.000
_cell.length_c   1.000
_cell.angle_alpha   90.00
_cell.angle_beta   90.00
_cell.angle_gamma   90.00
#
_symmetry.space_group_name_H-M   'P 1'
#
loop_
_entity.id
_entity.type
_entity.pdbx_description
1 polymer ?
#
loop_
_entity_poly.entity_id
_entity_poly.type
_entity_poly.pdbx_seq_one_letter_code
_entity_poly.pdbx_strand_id
1 'polypeptide(L)' 'MPHPHQALQGHWHHHAPRYVRVTGRSERWVEFEFSIGDPQIYVELVMPPEQFQSFCAEQRAELLQ' A
#
# COMPACT_ATOMS: atom_id res chain seq x y z
N MET A 1 -26.20 -22.73 -26.76
CA MET A 1 -25.15 -23.35 -25.92
C MET A 1 -23.96 -22.41 -25.90
N PRO A 2 -23.66 -21.71 -24.79
CA PRO A 2 -22.50 -20.81 -24.76
C PRO A 2 -21.21 -21.62 -24.57
N HIS A 3 -20.12 -21.14 -25.17
CA HIS A 3 -18.81 -21.78 -25.13
C HIS A 3 -18.16 -21.65 -23.73
N PRO A 4 -17.42 -22.67 -23.25
CA PRO A 4 -16.90 -22.72 -21.87
C PRO A 4 -15.84 -21.65 -21.53
N HIS A 5 -15.29 -20.92 -22.52
CA HIS A 5 -14.26 -19.91 -22.27
C HIS A 5 -14.82 -18.55 -21.81
N GLN A 6 -16.13 -18.34 -21.83
CA GLN A 6 -16.74 -17.04 -21.56
C GLN A 6 -17.20 -16.84 -20.10
N ALA A 7 -17.08 -17.87 -19.26
CA ALA A 7 -17.51 -17.84 -17.85
C ALA A 7 -16.48 -17.24 -16.86
N LEU A 8 -15.30 -16.82 -17.33
CA LEU A 8 -14.24 -16.23 -16.50
C LEU A 8 -14.02 -14.74 -16.79
N GLN A 9 -15.09 -14.03 -17.18
CA GLN A 9 -15.08 -12.57 -17.36
C GLN A 9 -15.71 -11.84 -16.16
N GLY A 10 -15.23 -12.16 -14.95
CA GLY A 10 -15.63 -11.47 -13.72
C GLY A 10 -14.47 -10.68 -13.13
N HIS A 11 -14.44 -9.38 -13.38
CA HIS A 11 -13.82 -8.34 -12.53
C HIS A 11 -12.43 -8.64 -11.91
N TRP A 12 -11.35 -8.16 -12.53
CA TRP A 12 -10.00 -8.26 -11.93
C TRP A 12 -9.30 -6.92 -11.67
N HIS A 13 -10.04 -5.92 -11.19
CA HIS A 13 -9.42 -4.82 -10.43
C HIS A 13 -9.53 -5.11 -8.93
N HIS A 14 -8.94 -6.22 -8.48
CA HIS A 14 -8.68 -6.37 -7.05
C HIS A 14 -7.61 -5.35 -6.70
N HIS A 15 -8.01 -4.24 -6.09
CA HIS A 15 -7.05 -3.27 -5.60
C HIS A 15 -6.23 -3.96 -4.51
N ALA A 16 -4.96 -4.27 -4.82
CA ALA A 16 -4.06 -4.88 -3.84
C ALA A 16 -4.02 -4.00 -2.58
N PRO A 17 -4.01 -4.61 -1.37
CA PRO A 17 -3.88 -3.86 -0.12
C PRO A 17 -2.54 -3.14 -0.09
N ARG A 18 -2.47 -2.01 0.62
CA ARG A 18 -1.23 -1.27 0.84
C ARG A 18 -0.93 -1.25 2.33
N TYR A 19 0.35 -1.30 2.65
CA TYR A 19 0.80 -1.32 4.04
C TYR A 19 1.88 -0.27 4.24
N VAL A 20 1.88 0.33 5.42
CA VAL A 20 2.93 1.23 5.89
C VAL A 20 3.44 0.72 7.22
N ARG A 21 4.75 0.64 7.41
CA ARG A 21 5.38 0.35 8.71
C ARG A 21 6.34 1.47 9.05
N VAL A 22 6.14 2.16 10.16
CA VAL A 22 7.06 3.23 10.60
C VAL A 22 8.26 2.58 11.26
N THR A 23 9.45 2.84 10.73
CA THR A 23 10.73 2.31 11.24
C THR A 23 11.48 3.33 12.07
N GLY A 24 11.22 4.63 11.86
CA GLY A 24 11.83 5.71 12.62
C GLY A 24 11.00 7.00 12.57
N ARG A 25 11.04 7.79 13.64
CA ARG A 25 10.32 9.08 13.69
C ARG A 25 11.09 10.14 14.47
N SER A 26 11.17 11.32 13.87
CA SER A 26 11.72 12.55 14.47
C SER A 26 10.79 13.73 14.20
N GLU A 27 11.16 14.92 14.67
CA GLU A 27 10.42 16.15 14.38
C GLU A 27 10.41 16.52 12.90
N ARG A 28 11.49 16.18 12.17
CA ARG A 28 11.68 16.59 10.77
C ARG A 28 11.40 15.48 9.76
N TRP A 29 11.48 14.22 10.19
CA TRP A 29 11.44 13.06 9.29
C TRP A 29 10.68 11.89 9.89
N VAL A 30 9.99 11.18 9.02
CA VAL A 30 9.40 9.86 9.24
C VAL A 30 10.06 8.90 8.26
N GLU A 31 10.70 7.86 8.80
CA GLU A 31 11.25 6.75 8.04
C GLU A 31 10.24 5.61 8.11
N PHE A 32 9.90 5.03 6.95
CA PHE A 32 8.88 4.00 6.87
C PHE A 32 9.06 3.09 5.66
N GLU A 33 8.53 1.89 5.76
CA GLU A 33 8.41 0.91 4.69
C GLU A 33 7.02 1.03 4.05
N PHE A 34 6.95 0.89 2.73
CA PHE A 34 5.69 0.83 1.98
C PHE A 34 5.61 -0.42 1.12
N SER A 35 4.51 -1.17 1.27
CA SER A 35 4.25 -2.42 0.55
C SER A 35 2.93 -2.37 -0.21
N ILE A 36 2.85 -3.14 -1.30
CA ILE A 36 1.63 -3.38 -2.07
C ILE A 36 1.43 -4.89 -2.21
N GLY A 37 0.28 -5.40 -1.77
CA GLY A 37 -0.08 -6.81 -1.85
C GLY A 37 0.56 -7.67 -0.76
N ASP A 38 1.89 -7.66 -0.65
CA ASP A 38 2.65 -8.45 0.32
C ASP A 38 3.42 -7.52 1.31
N PRO A 39 3.12 -7.54 2.61
CA PRO A 39 3.77 -6.69 3.61
C PRO A 39 5.24 -7.07 3.88
N GLN A 40 5.76 -8.14 3.27
CA GLN A 40 7.18 -8.53 3.35
C GLN A 40 8.00 -8.00 2.16
N ILE A 41 7.36 -7.47 1.12
CA ILE A 41 8.02 -6.85 -0.03
C ILE A 41 7.73 -5.35 0.02
N TYR A 42 8.75 -4.56 0.35
CA TYR A 42 8.60 -3.12 0.57
C TYR A 42 9.71 -2.30 -0.07
N VAL A 43 9.41 -1.01 -0.24
CA VAL A 43 10.41 0.04 -0.47
C VAL A 43 10.57 0.86 0.81
N GLU A 44 11.77 1.31 1.10
CA GLU A 44 12.07 2.23 2.20
C GLU A 44 11.94 3.68 1.72
N LEU A 45 11.24 4.50 2.50
CA LEU A 45 10.97 5.90 2.20
C LEU A 45 11.24 6.77 3.43
N VAL A 46 11.59 8.03 3.17
CA VAL A 46 11.72 9.06 4.19
C VAL A 46 11.03 10.35 3.74
N MET A 47 10.22 10.92 4.62
CA MET A 47 9.40 12.10 4.33
C MET A 47 9.25 12.99 5.56
N PRO A 48 9.01 14.30 5.41
CA PRO A 48 8.58 15.10 6.56
C PRO A 48 7.16 14.70 7.03
N PRO A 49 6.80 14.96 8.31
CA PRO A 49 5.58 14.42 8.91
C PRO A 49 4.26 14.79 8.22
N GLU A 50 4.19 15.95 7.57
CA GLU A 50 3.00 16.42 6.85
C GLU A 50 2.81 15.64 5.53
N GLN A 51 3.89 15.43 4.78
CA GLN A 51 3.87 14.68 3.54
C GLN A 51 3.60 13.20 3.80
N PHE A 52 4.14 12.64 4.88
CA PHE A 52 3.84 11.28 5.31
C PHE A 52 2.33 11.07 5.59
N GLN A 53 1.67 12.03 6.27
CA GLN A 53 0.23 11.97 6.52
C GLN A 53 -0.57 12.01 5.22
N SER A 54 -0.20 12.91 4.30
CA SER A 54 -0.83 13.01 2.98
C SER A 54 -0.65 11.74 2.17
N PHE A 55 0.55 11.17 2.16
CA PHE A 55 0.87 9.91 1.51
C PHE A 55 0.00 8.76 2.04
N CYS A 56 -0.10 8.61 3.37
CA CYS A 56 -0.94 7.57 3.97
C CYS A 56 -2.41 7.69 3.56
N ALA A 57 -2.94 8.92 3.53
CA ALA A 57 -4.32 9.18 3.13
C ALA A 57 -4.59 8.85 1.66
N GLU A 58 -3.67 9.23 0.77
CA GLU A 58 -3.77 8.96 -0.67
C GLU A 58 -3.67 7.47 -0.99
N GLN A 59 -2.74 6.76 -0.35
CA GLN A 59 -2.52 5.34 -0.60
C GLN A 59 -3.56 4.43 0.07
N ARG A 60 -4.33 4.96 1.03
CA ARG A 60 -5.28 4.19 1.86
C ARG A 60 -4.61 2.96 2.46
N ALA A 61 -3.37 3.14 2.93
CA ALA A 61 -2.56 2.07 3.47
C ALA A 61 -2.94 1.75 4.92
N GLU A 62 -2.89 0.48 5.27
CA GLU A 62 -3.00 0.01 6.65
C GLU A 62 -1.66 0.20 7.37
N LEU A 63 -1.70 0.74 8.59
CA LEU A 63 -0.50 0.88 9.41
C LEU A 63 -0.20 -0.44 10.12
N LEU A 64 0.99 -0.98 9.88
CA LEU A 64 1.51 -2.15 10.57
C LEU A 64 2.18 -1.73 11.88
N GLN A 65 2.01 -2.56 12.92
CA GLN A 65 2.66 -2.40 14.22
C GLN A 65 4.11 -2.92 14.20
#